data_AF-A0A972TVR5-F1
#
_entry.id   AF-A0A972TVR5-F1
#
_cell.length_a   1.000
_cell.length_b   1.000
_cell.length_c   1.000
_cell.angle_alpha   90.00
_cell.angle_beta   90.00
_cell.angle_gamma   90.00
#
_symmetry.space_group_name_H-M   'P 1'
#
loop_
_entity.id
_entity.type
_entity.pdbx_description
1 polymer ?
#
loop_
_entity_poly.entity_id
_entity_poly.type
_entity_poly.pdbx_seq_one_letter_code
_entity_poly.pdbx_strand_id
1 'polypeptide(L)' 'MAKFETKGKDLYIDDHKVLRGWESWNVWYWFATEKEREQLSDLGDSKGTPDTIYFGFVQGLRKNGVISLRPKSRA' A
#
# COMPACT_ATOMS: atom_id res chain seq x y z
N MET A 1 -6.52 -15.77 8.32
CA MET A 1 -7.30 -14.83 7.49
C MET A 1 -7.16 -13.48 8.18
N ALA A 2 -6.72 -12.42 7.49
CA ALA A 2 -6.63 -11.09 8.10
C ALA A 2 -8.05 -10.59 8.39
N LYS A 3 -8.26 -9.99 9.57
CA LYS A 3 -9.57 -9.51 10.00
C LYS A 3 -9.77 -8.08 9.52
N PHE A 4 -10.80 -7.87 8.70
CA PHE A 4 -11.22 -6.54 8.27
C PHE A 4 -12.26 -6.01 9.25
N GLU A 5 -12.01 -4.83 9.81
CA GLU A 5 -12.93 -4.17 10.73
C GLU A 5 -13.10 -2.71 10.34
N THR A 6 -14.34 -2.23 10.36
CA THR A 6 -14.65 -0.81 10.19
C THR A 6 -14.97 -0.22 11.56
N LYS A 7 -14.22 0.82 11.96
CA LYS A 7 -14.49 1.59 13.19
C LYS A 7 -14.86 3.01 12.78
N GLY A 8 -16.16 3.29 12.71
CA GLY A 8 -16.68 4.57 12.21
C GLY A 8 -16.42 4.75 10.72
N LYS A 9 -15.61 5.77 10.36
CA LYS A 9 -15.22 6.07 8.97
C LYS A 9 -13.89 5.44 8.55
N ASP A 10 -13.20 4.78 9.49
CA ASP A 10 -11.88 4.22 9.28
C ASP A 10 -11.94 2.70 9.07
N LEU A 11 -11.10 2.19 8.16
CA LEU A 11 -10.88 0.77 7.92
C LEU A 11 -9.65 0.29 8.68
N TYR A 12 -9.76 -0.87 9.30
CA TYR A 12 -8.68 -1.55 10.02
C TYR A 12 -8.49 -2.96 9.46
N ILE A 13 -7.23 -3.40 9.42
CA ILE A 13 -6.84 -4.76 9.06
C ILE A 13 -5.93 -5.28 10.17
N ASP A 14 -6.33 -6.34 10.85
CA ASP A 14 -5.59 -6.92 11.99
C ASP A 14 -5.20 -5.85 13.04
N ASP A 15 -6.17 -5.00 13.43
CA ASP A 15 -5.99 -3.85 14.34
C ASP A 15 -5.10 -2.70 13.82
N HIS A 16 -4.53 -2.81 12.62
CA HIS A 16 -3.82 -1.72 11.98
C HIS A 16 -4.76 -0.84 11.15
N LYS A 17 -4.70 0.47 11.37
CA LYS A 17 -5.47 1.44 10.59
C LYS A 17 -4.97 1.50 9.15
N VAL A 18 -5.87 1.37 8.19
CA VAL A 18 -5.56 1.54 6.77
C VAL A 18 -5.38 3.03 6.48
N LEU A 19 -4.21 3.39 5.96
CA LEU A 19 -3.84 4.73 5.55
C LEU A 19 -4.23 4.99 4.09
N ARG A 20 -4.03 4.00 3.22
CA ARG A 20 -4.35 4.06 1.78
C ARG A 20 -4.72 2.69 1.25
N GLY A 21 -5.60 2.68 0.25
CA GLY A 21 -5.98 1.49 -0.50
C GLY A 21 -5.74 1.71 -1.99
N TRP A 22 -5.32 0.67 -2.70
CA TRP A 22 -5.21 0.66 -4.16
C TRP A 22 -5.89 -0.57 -4.74
N GLU A 23 -6.51 -0.37 -5.89
CA GLU A 23 -7.13 -1.41 -6.69
C GLU A 23 -6.35 -1.58 -7.99
N SER A 24 -5.98 -2.82 -8.28
CA SER A 24 -5.47 -3.22 -9.60
C SER A 24 -6.63 -3.45 -10.55
N TRP A 25 -6.36 -3.31 -11.86
CA TRP A 25 -7.32 -3.58 -12.93
C TRP A 25 -7.83 -5.02 -12.93
N ASN A 26 -7.09 -5.94 -12.29
CA ASN A 26 -7.47 -7.33 -12.13
C ASN A 26 -8.15 -7.63 -10.77
N VAL A 27 -8.77 -6.63 -10.13
CA VAL A 27 -9.53 -6.78 -8.87
C VAL A 27 -8.65 -7.23 -7.69
N TRP A 28 -7.37 -6.82 -7.70
CA TRP A 28 -6.47 -7.02 -6.56
C TRP A 28 -6.44 -5.76 -5.70
N TYR A 29 -6.62 -5.94 -4.39
CA TYR A 29 -6.62 -4.83 -3.44
C TYR A 29 -5.36 -4.86 -2.57
N TRP A 30 -4.77 -3.69 -2.41
CA TRP A 30 -3.58 -3.44 -1.62
C TRP A 30 -3.89 -2.38 -0.58
N PHE A 31 -3.54 -2.60 0.68
CA PHE A 31 -3.86 -1.71 1.78
C PHE A 31 -2.59 -1.35 2.54
N ALA A 32 -2.17 -0.09 2.51
CA ALA A 32 -1.08 0.40 3.35
C ALA A 32 -1.59 0.68 4.75
N THR A 33 -0.89 0.17 5.75
CA THR A 33 -1.18 0.40 7.16
C THR A 33 -0.10 1.21 7.87
N GLU A 34 1.14 1.20 7.37
CA GLU A 34 2.25 1.93 7.97
C GLU A 34 3.17 2.53 6.90
N LYS A 35 3.71 3.73 7.15
CA LYS A 35 4.75 4.36 6.30
C LYS A 35 6.10 3.88 6.79
N GLU A 36 6.86 3.19 5.95
CA GLU A 36 8.15 2.62 6.34
C GLU A 36 9.28 3.61 6.09
N ARG A 37 9.42 4.09 4.84
CA ARG A 37 10.48 5.02 4.47
C ARG A 37 10.17 5.79 3.19
N GLU A 38 10.89 6.90 3.01
CA GLU A 38 10.95 7.64 1.75
C GLU A 38 12.26 7.32 1.06
N GLN A 39 12.21 7.12 -0.26
CA GLN A 39 13.40 6.85 -1.06
C GLN A 39 13.29 7.53 -2.43
N LEU A 40 14.44 7.88 -3.02
CA LEU A 40 14.52 8.25 -4.42
C LEU A 40 14.65 6.98 -5.23
N SER A 41 13.59 6.61 -5.96
CA SER A 41 13.61 5.45 -6.85
C SER A 41 13.98 5.90 -8.26
N ASP A 42 14.95 5.25 -8.89
CA ASP A 42 15.19 5.39 -10.32
C ASP A 42 14.22 4.49 -11.09
N LEU A 43 13.33 5.12 -11.86
CA LEU A 43 12.25 4.44 -12.59
C LEU A 43 12.61 4.19 -14.06
N GLY A 44 13.89 4.32 -14.42
CA GLY A 44 14.38 4.13 -15.78
C GLY A 44 14.52 5.42 -16.59
N ASP A 45 14.19 6.57 -15.98
CA ASP A 45 14.35 7.91 -16.57
C ASP A 45 15.57 8.67 -16.04
N SER A 46 16.42 8.03 -15.20
CA SER A 46 17.60 8.63 -14.55
C SER A 46 17.30 9.89 -13.71
N LYS A 47 16.01 10.20 -13.49
CA LYS A 47 15.54 11.20 -12.54
C LYS A 47 15.00 10.45 -11.33
N GLY A 48 15.72 10.56 -10.21
CA GLY A 48 15.28 10.04 -8.92
C GLY A 48 13.89 10.58 -8.61
N THR A 49 12.90 9.70 -8.54
CA THR A 49 11.52 10.04 -8.23
C THR A 49 11.27 9.79 -6.75
N PRO A 50 10.74 10.78 -5.99
CA PRO A 50 10.41 10.57 -4.60
C PRO A 50 9.31 9.52 -4.48
N ASP A 51 9.65 8.39 -3.85
CA ASP A 51 8.77 7.26 -3.61
C ASP A 51 8.61 7.06 -2.11
N THR A 52 7.42 6.67 -1.68
CA THR A 52 7.15 6.31 -0.29
C THR A 52 6.81 4.84 -0.22
N ILE A 53 7.62 4.11 0.55
CA ILE A 53 7.41 2.69 0.82
C ILE A 53 6.46 2.55 2.00
N TYR A 54 5.46 1.71 1.82
CA TYR A 54 4.47 1.41 2.84
C TYR A 54 4.52 -0.08 3.20
N PHE A 55 4.29 -0.38 4.47
CA PHE A 55 3.92 -1.72 4.88
C PHE A 55 2.41 -1.88 4.74
N GLY A 56 1.96 -3.08 4.36
CA GLY A 56 0.55 -3.28 4.06
C GLY A 56 0.13 -4.73 3.78
N PHE A 57 -1.16 -4.88 3.51
CA PHE A 57 -1.83 -6.14 3.25
C PHE A 57 -2.27 -6.24 1.80
N VAL A 58 -2.23 -7.44 1.24
CA VAL A 58 -2.72 -7.76 -0.11
C VAL A 58 -3.85 -8.77 0.00
N GLN A 59 -4.97 -8.50 -0.66
CA GLN A 59 -6.05 -9.47 -0.71
C GLN A 59 -5.57 -10.77 -1.36
N GLY A 60 -5.62 -11.87 -0.60
CA GLY A 60 -5.25 -13.21 -1.07
C GLY A 60 -3.82 -13.66 -0.75
N LEU A 61 -2.92 -12.78 -0.32
CA LEU A 61 -1.56 -13.16 0.11
C LEU A 61 -1.40 -12.93 1.61
N ARG A 62 -1.37 -14.02 2.38
CA ARG A 62 -1.03 -14.01 3.81
C ARG A 62 0.49 -13.89 4.00
N LYS A 63 1.13 -12.91 3.35
CA LYS A 63 2.57 -12.74 3.46
C LYS A 63 2.88 -11.32 3.91
N ASN A 64 3.28 -11.21 5.18
CA ASN A 64 3.94 -10.03 5.73
C ASN A 64 5.09 -9.68 4.79
N GLY A 65 4.97 -8.58 4.07
CA GLY A 65 5.90 -8.18 3.03
C GLY A 65 5.88 -6.66 2.90
N VAL A 66 7.05 -6.10 2.64
CA VAL A 66 7.19 -4.69 2.29
C VAL A 66 6.66 -4.50 0.88
N ILE A 67 5.74 -3.55 0.69
CA ILE A 67 5.10 -3.31 -0.60
C ILE A 67 5.41 -1.88 -1.03
N SER A 68 6.23 -1.72 -2.08
CA SER A 68 6.37 -0.44 -2.76
C SER A 68 5.10 -0.20 -3.60
N LEU A 69 4.20 0.65 -3.10
CA LEU A 69 2.95 1.02 -3.78
C LEU A 69 3.04 2.47 -4.27
N ARG A 70 3.09 2.60 -5.60
CA ARG A 70 3.17 3.89 -6.31
C ARG A 70 1.80 4.58 -6.33
N PRO A 71 1.70 5.89 -6.08
CA PRO A 71 0.55 6.66 -6.56
C PRO A 71 0.55 6.59 -8.09
N LYS A 72 -0.59 6.28 -8.72
CA LYS A 72 -0.67 6.40 -10.19
C LYS A 72 -0.36 7.85 -10.56
N SER A 73 0.70 8.05 -11.34
CA SER A 73 0.89 9.27 -12.11
C SER A 73 -0.39 9.48 -12.92
N ARG A 74 -1.09 10.59 -12.67
CA ARG A 74 -2.18 11.06 -13.54
C ARG A 74 -1.55 11.33 -14.91
N ALA A 75 -1.87 10.49 -15.89
CA ALA A 75 -1.77 10.84 -17.30
C ALA A 75 -2.77 11.95 -17.63
#